data_AF-A0A2K6PUM8-F1
#
_entry.id   AF-A0A2K6PUM8-F1
#
_cell.length_a   1.000
_cell.length_b   1.000
_cell.length_c   1.000
_cell.angle_alpha   90.00
_cell.angle_beta   90.00
_cell.angle_gamma   90.00
#
_symmetry.space_group_name_H-M   'P 1'
#
loop_
_entity.id
_entity.type
_entity.pdbx_description
1 polymer ?
#
loop_
_entity_poly.entity_id
_entity_poly.type
_entity_poly.pdbx_seq_one_letter_code
_entity_poly.pdbx_strand_id
1 'polypeptide(L)'
;MKLKQRITLLAILLVIFIFTKVFLIDNLDTSAAKGTFYRMRAGLQMELSPKLDHTLQSSWEIAAQWVDPQEVYCEETPELGAIMHAMATKQIIKADVGYKGTQLKGLLILEREQKVVFKPKYYSQAYVAAAFHLDRIVTEMKPVPVEQLLSPFRTVGNNTCFYGKCYYSCADGGTMEKSVTLWLPDKHQHPWARTYRKGNINTAVFNYLIDNADCHYYKNFQDNEGASMLILLDNNKSFGNPLLDERSILASLYQCGITQVSTWNRRNYLKNGVLKSALKSAMAHDPLSPVLSDPRLDAMDRWLLSVLATVEQCTDQFGMDAVQAPVSDLTSI
;
A
#
# COMPACT_ATOMS: atom_id res chain seq x y z
N MET A 1 -5.08 47.66 42.17
CA MET A 1 -5.99 46.81 41.38
C MET A 1 -6.85 45.98 42.34
N LYS A 2 -8.17 46.00 42.21
CA LYS A 2 -9.07 45.19 43.08
C LYS A 2 -8.91 43.69 42.72
N LEU A 3 -9.06 42.78 43.68
CA LEU A 3 -8.89 41.32 43.50
C LEU A 3 -9.66 40.79 42.26
N LYS A 4 -10.87 41.30 42.03
CA LYS A 4 -11.69 40.98 40.85
C LYS A 4 -10.98 41.30 39.53
N GLN A 5 -10.31 42.44 39.41
CA GLN A 5 -9.55 42.79 38.19
C GLN A 5 -8.35 41.86 37.97
N ARG A 6 -7.69 41.38 39.04
CA ARG A 6 -6.56 40.44 38.91
C ARG A 6 -7.01 39.08 38.40
N ILE A 7 -8.15 38.59 38.90
CA ILE A 7 -8.75 37.32 38.47
C ILE A 7 -9.19 37.43 36.99
N THR A 8 -9.83 38.53 36.59
CA THR A 8 -10.22 38.75 35.19
C THR A 8 -9.01 38.81 34.27
N LEU A 9 -7.93 39.49 34.67
CA LEU A 9 -6.70 39.58 33.87
C LEU A 9 -6.03 38.21 33.72
N LEU A 10 -5.97 37.42 34.80
CA LEU A 10 -5.43 36.06 34.77
C LEU A 10 -6.26 35.12 33.89
N ALA A 11 -7.59 35.21 33.95
CA ALA A 11 -8.48 34.42 33.08
C ALA A 11 -8.27 34.77 31.60
N ILE A 12 -8.16 36.06 31.27
CA ILE A 12 -7.87 36.52 29.90
C ILE A 12 -6.50 36.01 29.42
N LEU A 13 -5.46 36.14 30.25
CA LEU A 13 -4.12 35.65 29.90
C LEU A 13 -4.09 34.12 29.71
N LEU A 14 -4.86 33.38 30.51
CA LEU A 14 -4.96 31.93 30.42
C LEU A 14 -5.71 31.50 29.15
N VAL A 15 -6.79 32.21 28.79
CA VAL A 15 -7.50 32.02 27.51
C VAL A 15 -6.59 32.33 26.33
N ILE A 16 -5.88 33.47 26.35
CA ILE A 16 -4.92 33.83 25.31
C ILE A 16 -3.84 32.75 25.21
N PHE A 17 -3.23 32.33 26.31
CA PHE A 17 -2.21 31.29 26.32
C PHE A 17 -2.70 29.97 25.73
N ILE A 18 -3.93 29.56 26.04
CA ILE A 18 -4.56 28.37 25.45
C ILE A 18 -4.72 28.57 23.93
N PHE A 19 -5.29 29.69 23.48
CA PHE A 19 -5.47 29.97 22.06
C PHE A 19 -4.14 30.03 21.29
N THR A 20 -3.10 30.68 21.85
CA THR A 20 -1.79 30.74 21.21
C THR A 20 -1.14 29.35 21.14
N LYS A 21 -1.30 28.52 22.18
CA LYS A 21 -0.81 27.14 22.17
C LYS A 21 -1.52 26.30 21.11
N VAL A 22 -2.85 26.35 21.05
CA VAL A 22 -3.64 25.63 20.04
C VAL A 22 -3.23 26.05 18.64
N PHE A 23 -3.18 27.37 18.38
CA PHE A 23 -2.79 27.90 17.07
C PHE A 23 -1.35 27.55 16.67
N LEU A 24 -0.42 27.47 17.62
CA LEU A 24 0.96 27.06 17.34
C LEU A 24 1.06 25.56 17.04
N ILE A 25 0.29 24.71 17.73
CA ILE A 25 0.26 23.26 17.51
C ILE A 25 -0.34 22.96 16.13
N ASP A 26 -1.50 23.55 15.79
CA ASP A 26 -2.16 23.34 14.49
C ASP A 26 -1.26 23.73 13.31
N ASN A 27 -0.54 24.86 13.44
CA ASN A 27 0.41 25.30 12.41
C ASN A 27 1.63 24.39 12.29
N LEU A 28 2.13 23.85 13.40
CA LEU A 28 3.27 22.93 13.41
C LEU A 28 2.88 21.60 12.74
N ASP A 29 1.70 21.05 13.07
CA ASP A 29 1.18 19.81 12.48
C ASP A 29 0.89 19.98 10.98
N THR A 30 0.34 21.13 10.58
CA THR A 30 0.11 21.45 9.16
C THR A 30 1.44 21.55 8.39
N SER A 31 2.46 22.18 8.98
CA SER A 31 3.79 22.30 8.37
C SER A 31 4.49 20.94 8.26
N ALA A 32 4.39 20.10 9.30
CA ALA A 32 4.96 18.76 9.31
C ALA A 32 4.30 17.87 8.25
N ALA A 33 2.97 17.82 8.22
CA ALA A 33 2.21 17.03 7.23
C ALA A 33 2.50 17.47 5.78
N LYS A 34 2.65 18.79 5.57
CA LYS A 34 3.05 19.34 4.27
C LYS A 34 4.46 18.91 3.87
N GLY A 35 5.41 18.91 4.82
CA GLY A 35 6.76 18.40 4.62
C GLY A 35 6.77 16.92 4.22
N THR A 36 6.03 16.07 4.93
CA THR A 36 5.86 14.64 4.63
C THR A 36 5.30 14.43 3.23
N PHE A 37 4.27 15.18 2.83
CA PHE A 37 3.69 15.08 1.50
C PHE A 37 4.69 15.40 0.38
N TYR A 38 5.50 16.45 0.52
CA TYR A 38 6.51 16.78 -0.50
C TYR A 38 7.63 15.75 -0.58
N ARG A 39 8.05 15.18 0.56
CA ARG A 39 9.03 14.08 0.59
C ARG A 39 8.50 12.83 -0.12
N MET A 40 7.27 12.41 0.20
CA MET A 40 6.58 11.33 -0.52
C MET A 40 6.60 11.58 -2.02
N ARG A 41 6.18 12.78 -2.45
CA ARG A 41 6.10 13.12 -3.88
C ARG A 41 7.46 13.09 -4.57
N ALA A 42 8.51 13.54 -3.89
CA ALA A 42 9.88 13.45 -4.40
C ALA A 42 10.33 11.99 -4.59
N GLY A 43 9.97 11.10 -3.64
CA GLY A 43 10.29 9.67 -3.70
C GLY A 43 9.52 8.87 -4.77
N LEU A 44 8.51 9.45 -5.44
CA LEU A 44 7.80 8.79 -6.54
C LEU A 44 8.59 8.79 -7.86
N GLN A 45 9.50 9.75 -8.04
CA GLN A 45 10.40 9.77 -9.20
C GLN A 45 11.57 8.84 -8.92
N MET A 46 11.55 7.67 -9.53
CA MET A 46 12.50 6.60 -9.22
C MET A 46 13.07 6.05 -10.52
N GLU A 47 14.38 6.14 -10.68
CA GLU A 47 15.07 5.55 -11.82
C GLU A 47 15.32 4.06 -11.57
N LEU A 48 14.92 3.22 -12.53
CA LEU A 48 15.27 1.79 -12.51
C LEU A 48 16.73 1.63 -12.96
N SER A 49 17.66 1.71 -12.02
CA SER A 49 19.10 1.58 -12.27
C SER A 49 19.68 0.40 -11.49
N PRO A 50 20.61 -0.39 -12.05
CA PRO A 50 21.27 -1.48 -11.32
C PRO A 50 22.21 -0.97 -10.20
N LYS A 51 22.41 0.34 -10.09
CA LYS A 51 23.42 0.94 -9.21
C LYS A 51 22.96 0.89 -7.75
N LEU A 52 23.76 0.23 -6.92
CA LEU A 52 23.68 0.31 -5.47
C LEU A 52 24.90 1.11 -5.00
N ASP A 53 24.67 2.29 -4.45
CA ASP A 53 25.76 3.14 -3.99
C ASP A 53 26.25 2.66 -2.61
N HIS A 54 27.58 2.59 -2.44
CA HIS A 54 28.24 2.34 -1.15
C HIS A 54 27.94 0.99 -0.45
N THR A 55 27.63 -0.08 -1.18
CA THR A 55 27.41 -1.39 -0.57
C THR A 55 27.92 -2.56 -1.43
N LEU A 56 28.45 -3.58 -0.77
CA LEU A 56 28.79 -4.89 -1.37
C LEU A 56 27.63 -5.87 -1.30
N GLN A 57 26.53 -5.50 -0.62
CA GLN A 57 25.35 -6.32 -0.49
C GLN A 57 24.58 -6.39 -1.81
N SER A 58 23.94 -7.53 -2.05
CA SER A 58 23.01 -7.71 -3.14
C SER A 58 21.70 -6.96 -2.88
N SER A 59 20.97 -6.63 -3.95
CA SER A 59 19.63 -6.03 -3.88
C SER A 59 18.68 -6.83 -2.97
N TRP A 60 18.85 -8.15 -2.94
CA TRP A 60 18.06 -9.09 -2.14
C TRP A 60 18.35 -8.99 -0.64
N GLU A 61 19.62 -8.90 -0.28
CA GLU A 61 20.05 -8.74 1.12
C GLU A 61 19.59 -7.39 1.68
N ILE A 62 19.63 -6.33 0.86
CA ILE A 62 19.13 -5.00 1.23
C ILE A 62 17.62 -5.05 1.45
N ALA A 63 16.87 -5.59 0.49
CA ALA A 63 15.41 -5.72 0.61
C ALA A 63 14.99 -6.56 1.82
N ALA A 64 15.73 -7.63 2.14
CA ALA A 64 15.46 -8.46 3.30
C ALA A 64 15.69 -7.74 4.64
N GLN A 65 16.56 -6.73 4.69
CA GLN A 65 16.84 -5.94 5.90
C GLN A 65 15.73 -4.92 6.18
N TRP A 66 14.92 -4.58 5.19
CA TRP A 66 13.82 -3.63 5.35
C TRP A 66 12.61 -4.19 6.11
N VAL A 67 12.54 -5.52 6.26
CA VAL A 67 11.38 -6.19 6.82
C VAL A 67 11.51 -6.30 8.35
N ASP A 68 10.56 -5.68 9.03
CA ASP A 68 10.35 -5.64 10.48
C ASP A 68 8.86 -5.95 10.80
N PRO A 69 8.49 -6.39 12.03
CA PRO A 69 7.07 -6.57 12.40
C PRO A 69 6.15 -5.37 12.12
N GLN A 70 6.67 -4.15 12.06
CA GLN A 70 5.91 -2.92 11.83
C GLN A 70 6.00 -2.37 10.40
N GLU A 71 6.94 -2.84 9.58
CA GLU A 71 7.13 -2.35 8.21
C GLU A 71 7.84 -3.34 7.25
N VAL A 72 7.56 -3.26 5.95
CA VAL A 72 8.24 -4.08 4.93
C VAL A 72 9.34 -3.32 4.17
N TYR A 73 9.20 -2.00 4.03
CA TYR A 73 10.12 -1.13 3.30
C TYR A 73 10.02 0.30 3.82
N CYS A 74 11.11 0.99 4.16
CA CYS A 74 11.04 2.36 4.70
C CYS A 74 10.36 3.35 3.73
N GLU A 75 9.82 4.47 4.22
CA GLU A 75 9.27 5.53 3.34
C GLU A 75 10.34 6.08 2.39
N GLU A 76 11.59 6.17 2.87
CA GLU A 76 12.78 6.48 2.07
C GLU A 76 13.52 5.17 1.75
N THR A 77 13.41 4.73 0.50
CA THR A 77 14.04 3.50 -0.01
C THR A 77 14.84 3.83 -1.28
N PRO A 78 16.02 4.45 -1.16
CA PRO A 78 16.81 4.86 -2.32
C PRO A 78 17.20 3.67 -3.22
N GLU A 79 17.30 2.46 -2.64
CA GLU A 79 17.63 1.23 -3.36
C GLU A 79 16.41 0.57 -4.03
N LEU A 80 15.20 1.10 -3.86
CA LEU A 80 13.99 0.52 -4.46
C LEU A 80 14.07 0.45 -5.98
N GLY A 81 14.67 1.47 -6.61
CA GLY A 81 14.90 1.48 -8.06
C GLY A 81 15.79 0.31 -8.50
N ALA A 82 16.85 0.02 -7.73
CA ALA A 82 17.76 -1.08 -7.99
C ALA A 82 17.13 -2.44 -7.74
N ILE A 83 16.29 -2.58 -6.71
CA ILE A 83 15.55 -3.80 -6.42
C ILE A 83 14.51 -4.08 -7.50
N MET A 84 13.73 -3.07 -7.92
CA MET A 84 12.76 -3.21 -9.01
C MET A 84 13.46 -3.52 -10.35
N HIS A 85 14.58 -2.85 -10.64
CA HIS A 85 15.42 -3.17 -11.80
C HIS A 85 15.90 -4.62 -11.76
N ALA A 86 16.38 -5.09 -10.60
CA ALA A 86 16.81 -6.47 -10.42
C ALA A 86 15.65 -7.46 -10.61
N MET A 87 14.45 -7.20 -10.08
CA MET A 87 13.29 -8.07 -10.31
C MET A 87 12.89 -8.15 -11.80
N ALA A 88 13.06 -7.05 -12.54
CA ALA A 88 12.71 -6.98 -13.95
C ALA A 88 13.73 -7.67 -14.88
N THR A 89 15.01 -7.70 -14.49
CA THR A 89 16.11 -8.06 -15.40
C THR A 89 16.85 -9.35 -15.01
N LYS A 90 16.81 -9.76 -13.74
CA LYS A 90 17.60 -10.90 -13.26
C LYS A 90 17.12 -12.21 -13.85
N GLN A 91 18.08 -13.08 -14.18
CA GLN A 91 17.80 -14.36 -14.81
C GLN A 91 16.96 -15.24 -13.88
N ILE A 92 15.94 -15.88 -14.46
CA ILE A 92 15.15 -16.92 -13.80
C ILE A 92 15.95 -18.23 -13.87
N ILE A 93 16.32 -18.76 -12.70
CA ILE A 93 17.07 -20.01 -12.55
C ILE A 93 16.12 -21.20 -12.42
N LYS A 94 14.98 -21.04 -11.73
CA LYS A 94 13.95 -22.07 -11.59
C LYS A 94 12.56 -21.44 -11.63
N ALA A 95 11.57 -22.21 -12.05
CA ALA A 95 10.18 -21.78 -12.12
C ALA A 95 9.21 -22.89 -11.68
N ASP A 96 8.13 -22.49 -11.03
CA ASP A 96 7.21 -23.38 -10.32
C ASP A 96 5.79 -22.77 -10.22
N VAL A 97 4.76 -23.54 -9.83
CA VAL A 97 3.38 -23.07 -9.55
C VAL A 97 3.18 -22.83 -8.06
N GLY A 98 2.27 -21.92 -7.71
CA GLY A 98 1.72 -21.83 -6.36
C GLY A 98 0.44 -22.67 -6.21
N TYR A 99 0.39 -23.52 -5.20
CA TYR A 99 -0.68 -24.53 -5.01
C TYR A 99 -1.76 -24.09 -4.02
N LYS A 100 -1.49 -23.03 -3.26
CA LYS A 100 -2.42 -22.49 -2.26
C LYS A 100 -3.19 -21.30 -2.82
N GLY A 101 -4.51 -21.32 -2.68
CA GLY A 101 -5.42 -20.29 -3.16
C GLY A 101 -6.18 -20.72 -4.42
N THR A 102 -7.07 -19.85 -4.90
CA THR A 102 -8.00 -20.16 -6.01
C THR A 102 -7.54 -19.62 -7.36
N GLN A 103 -6.51 -18.77 -7.40
CA GLN A 103 -6.00 -18.13 -8.63
C GLN A 103 -4.69 -18.75 -9.11
N LEU A 104 -4.46 -18.68 -10.42
CA LEU A 104 -3.20 -19.07 -11.05
C LEU A 104 -2.06 -18.11 -10.64
N LYS A 105 -0.98 -18.68 -10.13
CA LYS A 105 0.25 -17.98 -9.78
C LYS A 105 1.42 -18.97 -9.80
N GLY A 106 2.64 -18.47 -9.92
CA GLY A 106 3.83 -19.29 -9.83
C GLY A 106 4.91 -18.66 -8.98
N LEU A 107 5.94 -19.45 -8.72
CA LEU A 107 7.14 -19.09 -7.99
C LEU A 107 8.30 -19.11 -8.98
N LEU A 108 9.08 -18.04 -9.04
CA LEU A 108 10.36 -18.03 -9.76
C LEU A 108 11.48 -17.91 -8.75
N ILE A 109 12.59 -18.57 -9.03
CA ILE A 109 13.85 -18.39 -8.30
C ILE A 109 14.77 -17.66 -9.25
N LEU A 110 15.13 -16.43 -8.90
CA LEU A 110 16.06 -15.59 -9.62
C LEU A 110 17.51 -15.94 -9.24
N GLU A 111 18.49 -15.34 -9.92
CA GLU A 111 19.89 -15.41 -9.52
C GLU A 111 20.08 -15.13 -8.02
N ARG A 112 21.06 -15.82 -7.42
CA ARG A 112 21.33 -15.80 -5.97
C ARG A 112 20.16 -16.34 -5.11
N GLU A 113 19.42 -17.29 -5.66
CA GLU A 113 18.34 -18.02 -4.99
C GLU A 113 17.17 -17.17 -4.47
N GLN A 114 17.04 -15.92 -4.94
CA GLN A 114 15.93 -15.06 -4.53
C GLN A 114 14.61 -15.57 -5.09
N LYS A 115 13.67 -15.85 -4.19
CA LYS A 115 12.30 -16.24 -4.54
C LYS A 115 11.47 -15.01 -4.93
N VAL A 116 10.60 -15.16 -5.93
CA VAL A 116 9.58 -14.18 -6.28
C VAL A 116 8.27 -14.89 -6.67
N VAL A 117 7.12 -14.33 -6.31
CA VAL A 117 5.84 -14.76 -6.87
C VAL A 117 5.65 -14.08 -8.22
N PHE A 118 5.20 -14.81 -9.23
CA PHE A 118 4.64 -14.21 -10.42
C PHE A 118 3.16 -14.55 -10.58
N LYS A 119 2.38 -13.59 -11.08
CA LYS A 119 0.99 -13.82 -11.48
C LYS A 119 0.87 -13.48 -12.96
N PRO A 120 0.49 -14.44 -13.81
CA PRO A 120 0.36 -14.18 -15.24
C PRO A 120 -0.78 -13.21 -15.49
N LYS A 121 -0.63 -12.39 -16.54
CA LYS A 121 -1.66 -11.50 -17.01
C LYS A 121 -2.91 -12.29 -17.43
N TYR A 122 -4.02 -12.05 -16.76
CA TYR A 122 -5.34 -12.62 -17.13
C TYR A 122 -6.19 -11.60 -17.91
N TYR A 123 -6.05 -10.31 -17.60
CA TYR A 123 -6.74 -9.19 -18.25
C TYR A 123 -5.72 -8.17 -18.75
N SER A 124 -6.13 -7.21 -19.59
CA SER A 124 -5.24 -6.24 -20.25
C SER A 124 -4.34 -5.38 -19.34
N GLN A 125 -4.48 -5.41 -18.01
CA GLN A 125 -3.82 -4.50 -17.07
C GLN A 125 -3.09 -5.20 -15.90
N ALA A 126 -2.02 -4.55 -15.40
CA ALA A 126 -1.17 -5.03 -14.30
C ALA A 126 -1.58 -4.44 -12.93
N TYR A 127 -2.78 -4.79 -12.45
CA TYR A 127 -3.39 -4.22 -11.24
C TYR A 127 -2.58 -4.38 -9.94
N VAL A 128 -1.78 -5.44 -9.82
CA VAL A 128 -0.93 -5.65 -8.65
C VAL A 128 0.15 -4.56 -8.53
N ALA A 129 0.74 -4.15 -9.65
CA ALA A 129 1.72 -3.07 -9.68
C ALA A 129 1.07 -1.72 -9.32
N ALA A 130 -0.12 -1.44 -9.87
CA ALA A 130 -0.87 -0.24 -9.53
C ALA A 130 -1.23 -0.15 -8.04
N ALA A 131 -1.65 -1.25 -7.43
CA ALA A 131 -1.95 -1.30 -6.00
C ALA A 131 -0.70 -1.10 -5.14
N PHE A 132 0.46 -1.62 -5.56
CA PHE A 132 1.75 -1.37 -4.89
C PHE A 132 2.17 0.10 -4.96
N HIS A 133 2.05 0.73 -6.13
CA HIS A 133 2.37 2.16 -6.26
C HIS A 133 1.37 3.04 -5.53
N LEU A 134 0.09 2.66 -5.50
CA LEU A 134 -0.92 3.38 -4.73
C LEU A 134 -0.61 3.33 -3.24
N ASP A 135 -0.24 2.16 -2.72
CA ASP A 135 0.11 1.96 -1.31
C ASP A 135 1.14 2.99 -0.85
N ARG A 136 2.24 3.13 -1.60
CA ARG A 136 3.29 4.15 -1.36
C ARG A 136 2.75 5.58 -1.31
N ILE A 137 1.64 5.87 -1.98
CA ILE A 137 1.05 7.22 -2.06
C ILE A 137 0.03 7.45 -0.94
N VAL A 138 -0.84 6.47 -0.65
CA VAL A 138 -2.05 6.69 0.18
C VAL A 138 -1.98 6.05 1.56
N THR A 139 -1.05 5.13 1.81
CA THR A 139 -0.97 4.34 3.04
C THR A 139 0.45 4.33 3.62
N GLU A 140 0.52 4.07 4.92
CA GLU A 140 1.76 3.77 5.66
C GLU A 140 1.95 2.25 5.90
N MET A 141 0.97 1.42 5.50
CA MET A 141 0.97 -0.06 5.64
C MET A 141 1.63 -0.74 4.44
N LYS A 142 2.22 -1.95 4.56
CA LYS A 142 3.16 -2.48 3.55
C LYS A 142 2.97 -4.00 3.21
N PRO A 143 3.24 -4.48 1.96
CA PRO A 143 2.81 -5.79 1.42
C PRO A 143 3.88 -6.92 1.32
N VAL A 144 3.47 -8.21 1.22
CA VAL A 144 4.32 -9.44 1.41
C VAL A 144 3.86 -10.76 0.68
N PRO A 145 4.61 -11.43 -0.22
CA PRO A 145 4.11 -12.57 -1.05
C PRO A 145 4.70 -14.00 -0.78
N VAL A 146 4.16 -15.08 -1.45
CA VAL A 146 4.33 -16.53 -1.06
C VAL A 146 3.94 -17.76 -2.00
N GLU A 147 3.97 -19.13 -1.66
CA GLU A 147 4.98 -20.29 -1.77
C GLU A 147 4.53 -21.69 -2.38
N GLN A 148 5.50 -22.42 -3.03
CA GLN A 148 5.82 -23.87 -3.46
C GLN A 148 4.71 -24.90 -3.86
N LEU A 149 4.88 -26.01 -4.67
CA LEU A 149 5.96 -26.72 -5.43
C LEU A 149 5.43 -27.73 -6.53
N LEU A 150 6.07 -27.80 -7.72
CA LEU A 150 6.11 -28.75 -8.90
C LEU A 150 5.90 -28.20 -10.36
N SER A 151 6.68 -28.78 -11.30
CA SER A 151 6.89 -28.38 -12.72
C SER A 151 5.63 -28.12 -13.61
N PRO A 152 5.45 -26.91 -14.20
CA PRO A 152 4.18 -26.54 -14.87
C PRO A 152 4.16 -26.06 -16.33
N PHE A 153 5.30 -25.91 -16.99
CA PHE A 153 5.31 -25.40 -18.37
C PHE A 153 5.09 -26.54 -19.36
N ARG A 154 4.16 -26.34 -20.30
CA ARG A 154 3.96 -27.23 -21.45
C ARG A 154 3.75 -26.42 -22.72
N THR A 155 4.24 -26.96 -23.83
CA THR A 155 4.01 -26.39 -25.17
C THR A 155 2.68 -26.90 -25.70
N VAL A 156 1.80 -25.99 -26.14
CA VAL A 156 0.55 -26.32 -26.84
C VAL A 156 0.51 -25.55 -28.15
N GLY A 157 0.62 -26.27 -29.26
CA GLY A 157 0.82 -25.66 -30.58
C GLY A 157 2.16 -24.91 -30.65
N ASN A 158 2.12 -23.63 -31.06
CA ASN A 158 3.30 -22.75 -31.09
C ASN A 158 3.51 -21.93 -29.80
N ASN A 159 2.60 -22.05 -28.81
CA ASN A 159 2.63 -21.23 -27.60
C ASN A 159 3.11 -22.04 -26.38
N THR A 160 3.92 -21.40 -25.54
CA THR A 160 4.30 -21.93 -24.23
C THR A 160 3.25 -21.52 -23.21
N CYS A 161 2.59 -22.50 -22.58
CA CYS A 161 1.54 -22.24 -21.60
C CYS A 161 1.99 -22.66 -20.19
N PHE A 162 1.59 -21.85 -19.21
CA PHE A 162 1.78 -22.09 -17.79
C PHE A 162 0.51 -22.71 -17.21
N TYR A 163 0.62 -23.94 -16.69
CA TYR A 163 -0.52 -24.70 -16.17
C TYR A 163 -0.49 -24.76 -14.63
N GLY A 164 -1.59 -24.36 -14.01
CA GLY A 164 -1.92 -24.70 -12.63
C GLY A 164 -2.92 -25.86 -12.55
N LYS A 165 -3.31 -26.25 -11.32
CA LYS A 165 -4.17 -27.42 -11.07
C LYS A 165 -5.53 -27.37 -11.78
N CYS A 166 -6.10 -26.16 -11.96
CA CYS A 166 -7.40 -25.93 -12.61
C CYS A 166 -7.45 -24.72 -13.56
N TYR A 167 -6.35 -24.00 -13.74
CA TYR A 167 -6.27 -22.76 -14.53
C TYR A 167 -5.01 -22.77 -15.37
N TYR A 168 -5.04 -22.14 -16.54
CA TYR A 168 -3.86 -21.98 -17.39
C TYR A 168 -3.81 -20.57 -17.97
N SER A 169 -2.62 -20.15 -18.36
CA SER A 169 -2.37 -18.93 -19.12
C SER A 169 -1.32 -19.22 -20.18
N CYS A 170 -1.52 -18.73 -21.40
CA CYS A 170 -0.61 -18.97 -22.51
C CYS A 170 0.18 -17.71 -22.85
N ALA A 171 1.44 -17.90 -23.23
CA ALA A 171 2.25 -16.85 -23.82
C ALA A 171 1.76 -16.54 -25.23
N ASP A 172 1.85 -15.29 -25.65
CA ASP A 172 1.65 -14.85 -27.02
C ASP A 172 3.00 -14.72 -27.71
N GLY A 173 3.23 -15.45 -28.80
CA GLY A 173 4.52 -15.47 -29.49
C GLY A 173 5.71 -15.93 -28.62
N GLY A 174 5.45 -16.67 -27.54
CA GLY A 174 6.46 -17.08 -26.56
C GLY A 174 6.75 -16.04 -25.45
N THR A 175 6.08 -14.89 -25.47
CA THR A 175 6.17 -13.84 -24.43
C THR A 175 4.93 -13.83 -23.55
N MET A 176 5.11 -13.71 -22.23
CA MET A 176 4.01 -13.63 -21.26
C MET A 176 4.22 -12.47 -20.32
N GLU A 177 3.29 -11.52 -20.33
CA GLU A 177 3.23 -10.45 -19.32
C GLU A 177 2.78 -11.00 -17.96
N LYS A 178 3.36 -10.45 -16.90
CA LYS A 178 3.11 -10.90 -15.52
C LYS A 178 3.49 -9.83 -14.51
N SER A 179 2.82 -9.83 -13.36
CA SER A 179 3.33 -9.10 -12.19
C SER A 179 4.34 -9.98 -11.45
N VAL A 180 5.44 -9.40 -10.97
CA VAL A 180 6.44 -10.07 -10.13
C VAL A 180 6.45 -9.42 -8.74
N THR A 181 6.46 -10.22 -7.68
CA THR A 181 6.43 -9.74 -6.29
C THR A 181 7.52 -10.46 -5.48
N LEU A 182 8.40 -9.68 -4.82
CA LEU A 182 9.55 -10.19 -4.08
C LEU A 182 9.16 -11.00 -2.85
N TRP A 183 9.71 -12.20 -2.68
CA TRP A 183 9.46 -13.01 -1.48
C TRP A 183 10.01 -12.43 -0.19
N LEU A 184 9.34 -12.71 0.92
CA LEU A 184 9.83 -12.33 2.25
C LEU A 184 11.01 -13.16 2.76
N PRO A 185 11.87 -12.58 3.62
CA PRO A 185 12.89 -13.34 4.33
C PRO A 185 12.28 -14.29 5.39
N ASP A 186 12.97 -15.42 5.62
CA ASP A 186 12.55 -16.50 6.53
C ASP A 186 12.63 -16.13 8.03
N LYS A 187 13.13 -14.94 8.39
CA LYS A 187 13.37 -14.51 9.78
C LYS A 187 12.10 -14.29 10.62
N HIS A 188 10.96 -14.14 9.97
CA HIS A 188 9.68 -13.90 10.63
C HIS A 188 8.72 -15.04 10.32
N GLN A 189 7.93 -15.47 11.31
CA GLN A 189 6.93 -16.51 11.06
C GLN A 189 6.00 -16.02 9.95
N HIS A 190 5.92 -16.83 8.88
CA HIS A 190 5.26 -16.35 7.69
C HIS A 190 3.79 -16.02 8.01
N PRO A 191 3.29 -14.83 7.61
CA PRO A 191 1.97 -14.31 7.98
C PRO A 191 0.72 -15.12 7.49
N TRP A 192 0.85 -16.40 7.12
CA TRP A 192 -0.31 -17.28 6.88
C TRP A 192 -0.84 -17.99 8.13
N ALA A 193 -0.36 -17.64 9.32
CA ALA A 193 -1.13 -17.92 10.52
C ALA A 193 -2.46 -17.15 10.41
N ARG A 194 -3.54 -17.86 10.07
CA ARG A 194 -4.88 -17.28 9.93
C ARG A 194 -5.28 -16.69 11.28
N THR A 195 -5.37 -15.38 11.36
CA THR A 195 -5.93 -14.69 12.53
C THR A 195 -7.12 -13.85 12.09
N TYR A 196 -8.25 -14.06 12.76
CA TYR A 196 -9.46 -13.28 12.54
C TYR A 196 -9.35 -12.00 13.37
N ARG A 197 -8.83 -10.91 12.79
CA ARG A 197 -8.98 -9.57 13.36
C ARG A 197 -9.82 -8.70 12.42
N LYS A 198 -10.61 -7.79 13.01
CA LYS A 198 -11.38 -6.78 12.28
C LYS A 198 -10.37 -5.87 11.54
N GLY A 199 -10.53 -5.70 10.23
CA GLY A 199 -9.66 -4.83 9.45
C GLY A 199 -9.71 -3.40 9.97
N ASN A 200 -8.55 -2.74 10.05
CA ASN A 200 -8.47 -1.32 10.35
C ASN A 200 -9.08 -0.51 9.19
N ILE A 201 -9.67 0.64 9.49
CA ILE A 201 -10.29 1.57 8.54
C ILE A 201 -9.33 1.98 7.43
N ASN A 202 -8.04 2.09 7.72
CA ASN A 202 -7.02 2.38 6.71
C ASN A 202 -7.02 1.36 5.56
N THR A 203 -7.25 0.10 5.87
CA THR A 203 -7.32 -0.98 4.88
C THR A 203 -8.64 -0.99 4.13
N ALA A 204 -9.75 -0.67 4.78
CA ALA A 204 -11.02 -0.51 4.09
C ALA A 204 -10.96 0.65 3.08
N VAL A 205 -10.31 1.76 3.46
CA VAL A 205 -10.08 2.87 2.53
C VAL A 205 -9.17 2.45 1.39
N PHE A 206 -8.05 1.78 1.67
CA PHE A 206 -7.17 1.26 0.62
C PHE A 206 -7.94 0.35 -0.35
N ASN A 207 -8.68 -0.63 0.18
CA ASN A 207 -9.50 -1.56 -0.60
C ASN A 207 -10.56 -0.83 -1.44
N TYR A 208 -11.19 0.22 -0.92
CA TYR A 208 -12.14 1.02 -1.69
C TYR A 208 -11.44 1.77 -2.83
N LEU A 209 -10.29 2.40 -2.57
CA LEU A 209 -9.52 3.13 -3.58
C LEU A 209 -8.99 2.24 -4.72
N ILE A 210 -8.85 0.94 -4.46
CA ILE A 210 -8.50 -0.05 -5.49
C ILE A 210 -9.69 -0.87 -5.96
N ASP A 211 -10.93 -0.58 -5.51
CA ASP A 211 -12.10 -1.39 -5.85
C ASP A 211 -11.91 -2.91 -5.59
N ASN A 212 -11.35 -3.25 -4.42
CA ASN A 212 -11.11 -4.64 -3.98
C ASN A 212 -12.13 -5.05 -2.91
N ALA A 213 -13.25 -5.63 -3.34
CA ALA A 213 -14.27 -6.20 -2.46
C ALA A 213 -13.94 -7.61 -1.93
N ASP A 214 -12.88 -8.26 -2.44
CA ASP A 214 -12.51 -9.65 -2.11
C ASP A 214 -11.56 -9.74 -0.90
N CYS A 215 -11.53 -8.71 -0.04
CA CYS A 215 -10.68 -8.66 1.15
C CYS A 215 -11.36 -9.33 2.36
N HIS A 216 -11.37 -10.66 2.35
CA HIS A 216 -12.05 -11.46 3.39
C HIS A 216 -11.14 -11.96 4.51
N TYR A 217 -9.81 -11.84 4.36
CA TYR A 217 -8.83 -12.34 5.31
C TYR A 217 -7.63 -11.40 5.45
N TYR A 218 -7.31 -11.05 6.69
CA TYR A 218 -6.13 -10.28 7.02
C TYR A 218 -4.98 -11.19 7.45
N LYS A 219 -3.77 -10.79 7.09
CA LYS A 219 -2.55 -11.50 7.42
C LYS A 219 -1.66 -10.56 8.21
N ASN A 220 -1.08 -11.06 9.29
CA ASN A 220 -0.26 -10.27 10.20
C ASN A 220 1.06 -10.97 10.47
N PHE A 221 2.12 -10.18 10.66
CA PHE A 221 3.26 -10.66 11.42
C PHE A 221 2.82 -10.87 12.88
N GLN A 222 3.17 -12.00 13.47
CA GLN A 222 3.10 -12.19 14.92
C GLN A 222 4.52 -12.12 15.44
N ASP A 223 4.81 -11.14 16.29
CA ASP A 223 5.91 -11.26 17.25
C ASP A 223 5.37 -11.80 18.59
N ASN A 224 6.29 -12.14 19.48
CA ASN A 224 5.96 -12.60 20.83
C ASN A 224 5.56 -11.44 21.78
N GLU A 225 5.51 -10.19 21.30
CA GLU A 225 5.36 -8.95 22.09
C GLU A 225 4.06 -8.19 21.79
N GLY A 226 3.24 -8.67 20.84
CA GLY A 226 1.89 -8.18 20.58
C GLY A 226 1.80 -7.11 19.48
N ALA A 227 2.91 -6.72 18.85
CA ALA A 227 2.87 -5.82 17.69
C ALA A 227 2.53 -6.63 16.44
N SER A 228 1.45 -6.23 15.74
CA SER A 228 1.01 -6.92 14.53
C SER A 228 0.60 -5.92 13.44
N MET A 229 1.38 -5.81 12.38
CA MET A 229 1.01 -5.03 11.19
C MET A 229 0.07 -5.84 10.28
N LEU A 230 -0.93 -5.17 9.74
CA LEU A 230 -1.81 -5.71 8.71
C LEU A 230 -1.15 -5.65 7.33
N ILE A 231 -1.13 -6.78 6.64
CA ILE A 231 -0.46 -6.89 5.34
C ILE A 231 -1.47 -6.79 4.19
N LEU A 232 -1.23 -5.84 3.29
CA LEU A 232 -2.03 -5.64 2.07
C LEU A 232 -1.62 -6.66 0.99
N LEU A 233 -2.43 -7.69 0.79
CA LEU A 233 -2.14 -8.77 -0.15
C LEU A 233 -3.27 -9.11 -1.09
N ASP A 234 -2.87 -9.76 -2.20
CA ASP A 234 -3.78 -10.33 -3.19
C ASP A 234 -4.69 -9.30 -3.88
N ASN A 235 -4.16 -8.09 -4.14
CA ASN A 235 -4.82 -6.98 -4.86
C ASN A 235 -5.03 -7.23 -6.37
N ASN A 236 -5.14 -8.48 -6.82
CA ASN A 236 -5.29 -8.81 -8.24
C ASN A 236 -6.75 -8.74 -8.72
N LYS A 237 -7.72 -8.70 -7.80
CA LYS A 237 -9.14 -8.48 -8.09
C LYS A 237 -9.54 -7.03 -7.80
N SER A 238 -8.71 -6.10 -8.28
CA SER A 238 -8.82 -4.67 -8.04
C SER A 238 -9.04 -3.94 -9.36
N PHE A 239 -9.36 -2.65 -9.29
CA PHE A 239 -9.52 -1.72 -10.41
C PHE A 239 -10.50 -2.25 -11.46
N GLY A 240 -11.64 -2.75 -10.99
CA GLY A 240 -12.69 -3.38 -11.79
C GLY A 240 -13.33 -2.41 -12.78
N ASN A 241 -14.58 -2.02 -12.53
CA ASN A 241 -15.31 -1.15 -13.43
C ASN A 241 -15.12 0.32 -13.01
N PRO A 242 -14.43 1.18 -13.81
CA PRO A 242 -14.20 2.58 -13.44
C PRO A 242 -15.48 3.44 -13.39
N LEU A 243 -16.63 2.89 -13.79
CA LEU A 243 -17.93 3.57 -13.75
C LEU A 243 -18.78 3.20 -12.53
N LEU A 244 -18.34 2.22 -11.72
CA LEU A 244 -19.07 1.77 -10.53
C LEU A 244 -18.24 2.07 -9.27
N ASP A 245 -18.95 2.44 -8.22
CA ASP A 245 -18.36 2.77 -6.92
C ASP A 245 -18.96 1.81 -5.87
N GLU A 246 -18.21 0.79 -5.47
CA GLU A 246 -18.66 -0.24 -4.53
C GLU A 246 -18.65 0.25 -3.08
N ARG A 247 -19.64 1.07 -2.73
CA ARG A 247 -19.74 1.75 -1.42
C ARG A 247 -19.69 0.81 -0.22
N SER A 248 -20.11 -0.46 -0.37
CA SER A 248 -20.07 -1.44 0.73
C SER A 248 -18.65 -1.72 1.24
N ILE A 249 -17.62 -1.48 0.42
CA ILE A 249 -16.22 -1.61 0.86
C ILE A 249 -15.87 -0.57 1.95
N LEU A 250 -16.52 0.60 1.92
CA LEU A 250 -16.37 1.65 2.95
C LEU A 250 -17.17 1.41 4.23
N ALA A 251 -17.74 0.21 4.42
CA ALA A 251 -18.59 -0.09 5.58
C ALA A 251 -17.98 0.30 6.93
N SER A 252 -16.71 -0.02 7.16
CA SER A 252 -16.04 0.34 8.40
C SER A 252 -15.81 1.85 8.56
N LEU A 253 -15.75 2.60 7.45
CA LEU A 253 -15.55 4.05 7.46
C LEU A 253 -16.87 4.79 7.69
N TYR A 254 -17.93 4.48 6.95
CA TYR A 254 -19.23 5.16 7.13
C TYR A 254 -19.97 4.70 8.40
N GLN A 255 -19.51 3.63 9.06
CA GLN A 255 -19.87 3.31 10.44
C GLN A 255 -19.10 4.16 11.48
N CYS A 256 -18.33 5.15 11.01
CA CYS A 256 -17.64 6.17 11.79
C CYS A 256 -16.66 5.65 12.83
N GLY A 257 -15.81 4.69 12.44
CA GLY A 257 -14.66 4.35 13.25
C GLY A 257 -13.53 5.40 13.15
N ILE A 258 -12.51 5.24 13.99
CA ILE A 258 -11.38 6.15 14.13
C ILE A 258 -10.38 6.02 12.97
N THR A 259 -10.07 7.14 12.33
CA THR A 259 -9.02 7.30 11.32
C THR A 259 -7.77 7.97 11.91
N GLN A 260 -6.60 7.72 11.33
CA GLN A 260 -5.37 8.39 11.75
C GLN A 260 -5.30 9.81 11.15
N VAL A 261 -4.97 10.80 11.99
CA VAL A 261 -4.83 12.22 11.57
C VAL A 261 -3.78 12.38 10.44
N SER A 262 -2.63 11.69 10.55
CA SER A 262 -1.57 11.74 9.52
C SER A 262 -2.06 11.24 8.17
N THR A 263 -2.79 10.11 8.18
CA THR A 263 -3.37 9.49 7.00
C THR A 263 -4.45 10.38 6.38
N TRP A 264 -5.28 11.03 7.20
CA TRP A 264 -6.28 12.00 6.75
C TRP A 264 -5.64 13.20 6.04
N ASN A 265 -4.64 13.82 6.67
CA ASN A 265 -3.94 14.97 6.11
C ASN A 265 -3.26 14.64 4.77
N ARG A 266 -2.60 13.48 4.68
CA ARG A 266 -1.99 12.98 3.43
C ARG A 266 -3.02 12.86 2.31
N ARG A 267 -4.19 12.26 2.60
CA ARG A 267 -5.30 12.13 1.62
C ARG A 267 -5.86 13.48 1.19
N ASN A 268 -5.95 14.44 2.10
CA ASN A 268 -6.43 15.79 1.78
C ASN A 268 -5.51 16.54 0.81
N TYR A 269 -4.19 16.26 0.81
CA TYR A 269 -3.25 16.80 -0.17
C TYR A 269 -3.34 16.13 -1.55
N LEU A 270 -3.98 14.96 -1.64
CA LEU A 270 -4.08 14.17 -2.87
C LEU A 270 -5.32 14.51 -3.74
N LYS A 271 -6.18 15.43 -3.31
CA LYS A 271 -7.37 15.87 -4.07
C LYS A 271 -7.01 16.66 -5.33
N ASN A 272 -8.03 17.03 -6.12
CA ASN A 272 -7.90 17.90 -7.30
C ASN A 272 -6.93 17.37 -8.38
N GLY A 273 -6.93 16.06 -8.63
CA GLY A 273 -6.07 15.45 -9.66
C GLY A 273 -4.65 15.12 -9.20
N VAL A 274 -4.31 15.40 -7.94
CA VAL A 274 -2.97 15.12 -7.41
C VAL A 274 -2.76 13.62 -7.26
N LEU A 275 -3.75 12.86 -6.80
CA LEU A 275 -3.66 11.40 -6.69
C LEU A 275 -3.38 10.76 -8.05
N LYS A 276 -4.18 11.07 -9.08
CA LYS A 276 -3.95 10.53 -10.42
C LYS A 276 -2.58 10.90 -10.98
N SER A 277 -2.15 12.15 -10.78
CA SER A 277 -0.85 12.63 -11.26
C SER A 277 0.31 11.92 -10.54
N ALA A 278 0.18 11.74 -9.22
CA ALA A 278 1.16 11.04 -8.40
C ALA A 278 1.27 9.57 -8.84
N LEU A 279 0.13 8.89 -9.03
CA LEU A 279 0.11 7.50 -9.44
C LEU A 279 0.65 7.31 -10.87
N LYS A 280 0.29 8.21 -11.80
CA LYS A 280 0.84 8.20 -13.17
C LYS A 280 2.35 8.39 -13.17
N SER A 281 2.88 9.27 -12.30
CA SER A 281 4.33 9.44 -12.13
C SER A 281 4.99 8.20 -11.51
N ALA A 282 4.38 7.61 -10.48
CA ALA A 282 4.93 6.46 -9.77
C ALA A 282 5.03 5.22 -10.65
N MET A 283 4.05 5.02 -11.54
CA MET A 283 3.99 3.89 -12.48
C MET A 283 4.72 4.16 -13.80
N ALA A 284 5.23 5.38 -14.04
CA ALA A 284 5.83 5.75 -15.32
C ALA A 284 7.05 4.89 -15.69
N HIS A 285 7.76 4.41 -14.67
CA HIS A 285 8.97 3.60 -14.82
C HIS A 285 8.69 2.10 -14.87
N ASP A 286 7.44 1.67 -14.66
CA ASP A 286 7.08 0.24 -14.75
C ASP A 286 7.24 -0.24 -16.22
N PRO A 287 7.89 -1.40 -16.47
CA PRO A 287 8.04 -1.94 -17.82
C PRO A 287 6.72 -2.19 -18.57
N LEU A 288 5.60 -2.31 -17.86
CA LEU A 288 4.25 -2.47 -18.42
C LEU A 288 3.48 -1.15 -18.50
N SER A 289 4.16 0.00 -18.37
CA SER A 289 3.54 1.32 -18.51
C SER A 289 2.94 1.52 -19.93
N PRO A 290 1.70 2.02 -20.06
CA PRO A 290 0.81 2.46 -18.98
C PRO A 290 0.14 1.30 -18.22
N VAL A 291 0.32 1.26 -16.89
CA VAL A 291 -0.21 0.20 -16.00
C VAL A 291 -1.74 0.32 -15.82
N LEU A 292 -2.26 1.53 -15.71
CA LEU A 292 -3.69 1.85 -15.63
C LEU A 292 -4.11 2.77 -16.78
N SER A 293 -5.34 2.59 -17.26
CA SER A 293 -5.99 3.45 -18.25
C SER A 293 -6.47 4.77 -17.62
N ASP A 294 -6.48 5.88 -18.37
CA ASP A 294 -6.94 7.18 -17.87
C ASP A 294 -8.35 7.16 -17.21
N PRO A 295 -9.37 6.42 -17.71
CA PRO A 295 -10.67 6.33 -17.01
C PRO A 295 -10.59 5.74 -15.60
N ARG A 296 -9.63 4.82 -15.35
CA ARG A 296 -9.40 4.25 -14.01
C ARG A 296 -8.68 5.25 -13.12
N LEU A 297 -7.72 5.99 -13.67
CA LEU A 297 -7.04 7.08 -12.95
C LEU A 297 -8.03 8.18 -12.52
N ASP A 298 -8.97 8.54 -13.40
CA ASP A 298 -10.04 9.50 -13.06
C ASP A 298 -11.03 8.93 -12.03
N ALA A 299 -11.34 7.63 -12.09
CA ALA A 299 -12.15 6.95 -11.07
C ALA A 299 -11.49 7.01 -9.69
N MET A 300 -10.16 6.86 -9.60
CA MET A 300 -9.44 6.95 -8.33
C MET A 300 -9.53 8.31 -7.65
N ASP A 301 -9.46 9.41 -8.42
CA ASP A 301 -9.70 10.75 -7.86
C ASP A 301 -11.13 10.86 -7.32
N ARG A 302 -12.13 10.32 -8.04
CA ARG A 302 -13.53 10.31 -7.59
C ARG A 302 -13.72 9.47 -6.32
N TRP A 303 -13.08 8.31 -6.23
CA TRP A 303 -13.10 7.46 -5.05
C TRP A 303 -12.43 8.14 -3.85
N LEU A 304 -11.31 8.84 -4.05
CA LEU A 304 -10.70 9.65 -3.00
C LEU A 304 -11.67 10.69 -2.44
N LEU A 305 -12.40 11.42 -3.31
CA LEU A 305 -13.40 12.38 -2.85
C LEU A 305 -14.52 11.73 -2.03
N SER A 306 -14.94 10.51 -2.39
CA SER A 306 -15.95 9.75 -1.65
C SER A 306 -15.47 9.36 -0.24
N VAL A 307 -14.19 8.99 -0.12
CA VAL A 307 -13.55 8.72 1.18
C VAL A 307 -13.53 9.99 2.03
N LEU A 308 -13.11 11.12 1.46
CA LEU A 308 -13.04 12.38 2.16
C LEU A 308 -14.42 12.82 2.66
N ALA A 309 -15.43 12.79 1.78
CA ALA A 309 -16.81 13.12 2.13
C ALA A 309 -17.38 12.21 3.25
N THR A 310 -17.00 10.93 3.28
CA THR A 310 -17.45 10.00 4.33
C THR A 310 -16.85 10.35 5.70
N VAL A 311 -15.58 10.73 5.75
CA VAL A 311 -14.95 11.17 7.01
C VAL A 311 -15.52 12.50 7.47
N GLU A 312 -15.76 13.45 6.56
CA GLU A 312 -16.43 14.72 6.86
C GLU A 312 -17.81 14.47 7.47
N GLN A 313 -18.62 13.61 6.85
CA GLN A 313 -19.93 13.21 7.38
C GLN A 313 -19.82 12.63 8.80
N CYS A 314 -18.85 11.75 9.06
CA CYS A 314 -18.64 11.20 10.40
C CYS A 314 -18.18 12.27 11.40
N THR A 315 -17.33 13.20 10.96
CA THR A 315 -16.83 14.32 11.78
C THR A 315 -17.98 15.25 12.17
N ASP A 316 -18.88 15.56 11.23
CA ASP A 316 -20.06 16.38 11.48
C ASP A 316 -21.02 15.71 12.49
N GLN A 317 -21.09 14.38 12.47
CA GLN A 317 -22.00 13.62 13.32
C GLN A 317 -21.46 13.38 14.75
N PHE A 318 -20.16 13.10 14.89
CA PHE A 318 -19.57 12.63 16.15
C PHE A 318 -18.48 13.55 16.73
N GLY A 319 -18.07 14.57 15.99
CA GLY A 319 -16.96 15.45 16.35
C GLY A 319 -15.60 14.90 15.92
N MET A 320 -14.62 15.80 15.74
CA MET A 320 -13.30 15.47 15.20
C MET A 320 -12.52 14.50 16.11
N ASP A 321 -12.58 14.69 17.43
CA ASP A 321 -11.86 13.86 18.42
C ASP A 321 -12.37 12.41 18.49
N ALA A 322 -13.60 12.15 18.03
CA ALA A 322 -14.18 10.81 17.98
C ALA A 322 -13.85 10.06 16.69
N VAL A 323 -13.41 10.77 15.65
CA VAL A 323 -13.22 10.25 14.29
C VAL A 323 -11.74 10.28 13.87
N GLN A 324 -10.92 11.10 14.52
CA GLN A 324 -9.50 11.23 14.25
C GLN A 324 -8.70 11.06 15.54
N ALA A 325 -7.71 10.16 15.52
CA ALA A 325 -6.80 9.97 16.65
C ALA A 325 -5.33 10.05 16.20
N PRO A 326 -4.43 10.58 17.06
CA PRO A 326 -3.00 10.46 16.85
C PRO A 326 -2.54 9.00 16.98
N VAL A 327 -1.40 8.67 16.37
CA VAL A 327 -0.85 7.30 16.36
C VAL A 327 -0.61 6.76 17.78
N SER A 328 -0.31 7.63 18.74
CA SER A 328 -0.09 7.31 20.17
C SER A 328 -1.29 6.65 20.85
N ASP A 329 -2.50 6.92 20.38
CA ASP A 329 -3.73 6.51 21.07
C ASP A 329 -4.28 5.18 20.52
N LEU A 330 -3.80 4.78 19.33
CA LEU A 330 -4.21 3.56 18.62
C LEU A 330 -3.41 2.31 18.99
N THR A 331 -2.29 2.45 19.72
CA THR A 331 -1.46 1.33 20.20
C THR A 331 -1.99 0.71 21.50
N SER A 332 -3.09 1.23 22.05
CA SER A 332 -3.68 0.82 23.34
C SER A 332 -4.94 -0.07 23.24
N ILE A 333 -5.33 -0.50 22.03
CA ILE A 333 -6.54 -1.29 21.73
C ILE A 333 -6.16 -2.62 21.07
#